data_AF-W9TRM2-F1
#
_entry.id   AF-W9TRM2-F1
#
_cell.length_a   1.000
_cell.length_b   1.000
_cell.length_c   1.000
_cell.angle_alpha   90.00
_cell.angle_beta   90.00
_cell.angle_gamma   90.00
#
_symmetry.space_group_name_H-M   'P 1'
#
loop_
_entity.id
_entity.type
_entity.pdbx_description
1 polymer ?
#
loop_
_entity_poly.entity_id
_entity_poly.type
_entity_poly.pdbx_seq_one_letter_code
_entity_poly.pdbx_strand_id
1 'polypeptide(L)'
;MKIDRYFIDGIHQDAVKREFVESILKIARASRAQVIAEGIELAEELTVLSDMGVDLVQGYLLGRPQELPALEIDEVLPSLEAQQAGLNEDTGDLSALLVRQPAMSAERPIARCWKPSACRPA
;
A
#
# COMPACT_ATOMS: atom_id res chain seq x y z
N MET A 1 2.97 2.50 11.84
CA MET A 1 4.24 1.76 11.94
C MET A 1 4.83 1.70 10.55
N LYS A 2 6.11 2.04 10.42
CA LYS A 2 6.81 2.01 9.14
C LYS A 2 7.70 0.78 9.10
N ILE A 3 7.65 0.01 8.02
CA ILE A 3 8.56 -1.10 7.76
C ILE A 3 9.60 -0.59 6.77
N ASP A 4 10.86 -0.56 7.22
CA ASP A 4 11.97 -0.05 6.43
C ASP A 4 12.25 -0.89 5.18
N ARG A 5 12.76 -0.23 4.14
CA ARG A 5 13.17 -0.83 2.86
C ARG A 5 13.98 -2.10 3.02
N TYR A 6 14.86 -2.20 4.01
CA TYR A 6 15.69 -3.38 4.23
C TYR A 6 14.87 -4.69 4.27
N PHE A 7 13.67 -4.65 4.86
CA PHE A 7 12.78 -5.81 4.96
C PHE A 7 11.90 -6.02 3.72
N ILE A 8 11.76 -5.01 2.88
CA ILE A 8 10.92 -5.04 1.69
C ILE A 8 11.70 -5.47 0.45
N ASP A 9 12.93 -4.99 0.32
CA ASP A 9 13.84 -5.28 -0.79
C ASP A 9 14.01 -6.80 -0.97
N GLY A 10 13.56 -7.34 -2.09
CA GLY A 10 13.65 -8.78 -2.38
C GLY A 10 12.72 -9.69 -1.56
N ILE A 11 11.72 -9.15 -0.85
CA ILE A 11 10.79 -9.96 -0.02
C ILE A 11 10.05 -11.05 -0.82
N HIS A 12 9.84 -10.82 -2.12
CA HIS A 12 9.22 -11.78 -3.03
C HIS A 12 10.07 -13.06 -3.22
N GLN A 13 11.36 -13.04 -2.88
CA GLN A 13 12.25 -14.21 -2.97
C GLN A 13 12.69 -14.75 -1.60
N ASP A 14 12.48 -14.01 -0.52
CA ASP A 14 13.00 -14.34 0.80
C ASP A 14 11.88 -14.70 1.80
N ALA A 15 11.78 -16.00 2.12
CA ALA A 15 10.80 -16.50 3.08
C ALA A 15 11.02 -15.97 4.51
N VAL A 16 12.27 -15.70 4.91
CA VAL A 16 12.58 -15.18 6.25
C VAL A 16 12.10 -13.74 6.37
N LYS A 17 12.30 -12.92 5.33
CA LYS A 17 11.74 -11.56 5.30
C LYS A 17 10.21 -11.58 5.36
N ARG A 18 9.55 -12.49 4.65
CA ARG A 18 8.08 -12.65 4.72
C ARG A 18 7.61 -12.99 6.14
N GLU A 19 8.21 -13.98 6.79
CA GLU A 19 7.84 -14.34 8.18
C GLU A 19 8.09 -13.20 9.18
N PHE A 20 9.17 -12.45 8.98
CA PHE A 20 9.47 -11.29 9.81
C PHE A 20 8.43 -10.18 9.64
N VAL A 21 8.11 -9.81 8.40
CA VAL A 21 7.07 -8.82 8.10
C VAL A 21 5.70 -9.28 8.60
N GLU A 22 5.34 -10.55 8.43
CA GLU A 22 4.10 -11.14 8.96
C GLU A 22 4.01 -10.99 10.49
N SER A 23 5.13 -11.20 11.19
CA SER A 23 5.20 -11.02 12.65
C SER A 23 5.01 -9.55 13.05
N ILE A 24 5.58 -8.62 12.30
CA ILE A 24 5.36 -7.18 12.50
C ILE A 24 3.88 -6.83 12.28
N LEU A 25 3.25 -7.36 11.23
CA LEU A 25 1.83 -7.13 10.94
C LEU A 25 0.94 -7.62 12.08
N LYS A 26 1.24 -8.78 12.67
CA LYS A 26 0.52 -9.29 13.85
C LYS A 26 0.61 -8.31 15.04
N ILE A 27 1.80 -7.77 15.32
CA ILE A 27 2.00 -6.78 16.39
C ILE A 27 1.25 -5.48 16.07
N ALA A 28 1.31 -5.01 14.83
CA ALA A 28 0.60 -3.81 14.40
C ALA A 28 -0.92 -3.96 14.53
N ARG A 29 -1.49 -5.11 14.11
CA ARG A 29 -2.92 -5.42 14.27
C ARG A 29 -3.33 -5.44 15.73
N ALA A 30 -2.56 -6.10 16.60
CA ALA A 30 -2.83 -6.14 18.04
C ALA A 30 -2.78 -4.75 18.70
N SER A 31 -1.85 -3.90 18.24
CA SER A 31 -1.71 -2.51 18.71
C SER A 31 -2.63 -1.52 17.99
N ARG A 32 -3.42 -1.98 17.02
CA ARG A 32 -4.28 -1.15 16.16
C ARG A 32 -3.50 -0.04 15.44
N ALA A 33 -2.25 -0.31 15.09
CA ALA A 33 -1.43 0.60 14.32
C ALA A 33 -1.61 0.33 12.82
N GLN A 34 -1.76 1.38 12.02
CA GLN A 34 -1.63 1.27 10.56
C GLN A 34 -0.18 0.97 10.19
N VAL A 35 0.04 0.19 9.14
CA VAL A 35 1.37 -0.19 8.66
C VAL A 35 1.60 0.40 7.28
N ILE A 36 2.77 1.00 7.08
CA ILE A 36 3.28 1.39 5.77
C ILE A 36 4.57 0.63 5.47
N ALA A 37 4.63 -0.03 4.32
CA ALA A 37 5.86 -0.62 3.80
C ALA A 37 6.59 0.38 2.90
N GLU A 38 7.87 0.61 3.16
CA GLU A 38 8.68 1.60 2.43
C GLU A 38 9.71 0.94 1.51
N GLY A 39 10.05 1.65 0.43
CA GLY A 39 11.14 1.27 -0.46
C GLY A 39 10.78 0.19 -1.48
N ILE A 40 9.51 0.12 -1.89
CA ILE A 40 9.04 -0.81 -2.92
C ILE A 40 9.56 -0.36 -4.29
N GLU A 41 10.30 -1.22 -4.96
CA GLU A 41 10.89 -0.91 -6.26
C GLU A 41 10.44 -1.90 -7.35
N LEU A 42 9.91 -3.06 -6.97
CA LEU A 42 9.49 -4.11 -7.89
C LEU A 42 7.99 -4.47 -7.72
N ALA A 43 7.33 -4.79 -8.82
CA ALA A 43 5.92 -5.19 -8.81
C ALA A 43 5.68 -6.46 -7.98
N GLU A 44 6.64 -7.39 -8.00
CA GLU A 44 6.58 -8.64 -7.26
C GLU A 44 6.62 -8.40 -5.73
N GLU A 45 7.36 -7.38 -5.27
CA GLU A 45 7.37 -6.97 -3.86
C GLU A 45 6.01 -6.41 -3.47
N LEU A 46 5.43 -5.55 -4.31
CA LEU A 46 4.11 -4.97 -4.09
C LEU A 46 3.03 -6.05 -4.00
N THR A 47 3.05 -7.03 -4.91
CA THR A 47 2.11 -8.16 -4.91
C THR A 47 2.18 -8.92 -3.60
N VAL A 48 3.39 -9.32 -3.18
CA VAL A 48 3.56 -10.06 -1.91
C VAL A 48 3.09 -9.26 -0.71
N LEU A 49 3.41 -7.96 -0.64
CA LEU A 49 2.93 -7.10 0.46
C LEU A 49 1.41 -6.94 0.46
N SER A 50 0.80 -6.86 -0.72
CA SER A 50 -0.66 -6.78 -0.88
C SER A 50 -1.32 -8.08 -0.39
N ASP A 51 -0.77 -9.24 -0.77
CA ASP A 51 -1.26 -10.55 -0.33
C ASP A 51 -1.14 -10.76 1.18
N MET A 52 -0.10 -10.19 1.80
CA MET A 52 0.09 -10.18 3.27
C MET A 52 -0.87 -9.23 4.00
N GLY A 53 -1.61 -8.40 3.26
CA GLY A 53 -2.57 -7.43 3.80
C GLY A 53 -1.92 -6.15 4.31
N VAL A 54 -0.90 -5.64 3.60
CA VAL A 54 -0.32 -4.32 3.84
C VAL A 54 -1.10 -3.27 3.04
N ASP A 55 -1.81 -2.38 3.74
CA ASP A 55 -2.70 -1.40 3.09
C ASP A 55 -1.99 -0.13 2.59
N LEU A 56 -0.87 0.25 3.22
CA LEU A 56 -0.14 1.48 2.87
C LEU A 56 1.25 1.12 2.35
N VAL A 57 1.62 1.75 1.25
CA VAL A 57 2.86 1.45 0.52
C VAL A 57 3.51 2.73 0.02
N GLN A 58 4.84 2.75 0.03
CA GLN A 58 5.64 3.82 -0.54
C GLN A 58 6.88 3.24 -1.22
N GLY A 59 7.19 3.72 -2.43
CA GLY A 59 8.39 3.28 -3.13
C GLY A 59 8.49 3.86 -4.54
N TYR A 60 9.68 3.73 -5.14
CA TYR A 60 9.95 4.29 -6.47
C TYR A 60 9.14 3.63 -7.58
N LEU A 61 8.61 2.42 -7.35
CA LEU A 61 7.64 1.80 -8.25
C LEU A 61 6.38 2.66 -8.42
N LEU A 62 5.93 3.32 -7.34
CA LEU A 62 4.71 4.11 -7.29
C LEU A 62 4.96 5.58 -7.65
N GLY A 63 6.13 6.09 -7.27
CA GLY A 63 6.53 7.46 -7.54
C GLY A 63 7.86 7.80 -6.89
N ARG A 64 8.65 8.63 -7.57
CA ARG A 64 9.88 9.16 -6.99
C ARG A 64 9.57 10.43 -6.17
N PRO A 65 10.35 10.72 -5.11
CA PRO A 65 10.28 12.01 -4.42
C PRO A 65 10.44 13.16 -5.41
N GLN A 66 9.58 14.16 -5.28
CA GLN A 66 9.55 15.36 -6.11
C GLN A 66 9.49 16.59 -5.21
N GLU A 67 10.10 17.70 -5.65
CA GLU A 67 10.04 18.98 -4.93
C GLU A 67 8.61 19.49 -4.81
N LEU A 68 7.81 19.26 -5.85
CA LEU A 68 6.39 19.58 -5.94
C LEU A 68 5.62 18.30 -6.25
N PRO A 69 5.21 17.51 -5.23
CA PRO A 69 4.41 16.32 -5.46
C PRO A 69 3.03 16.72 -5.99
N ALA A 70 2.48 15.94 -6.92
CA ALA A 70 1.13 16.19 -7.38
C ALA A 70 0.14 16.01 -6.22
N LEU A 71 -0.85 16.89 -6.16
CA LEU A 71 -1.89 16.88 -5.12
C LEU A 71 -3.11 16.06 -5.56
N GLU A 72 -3.27 15.88 -6.86
CA GLU A 72 -4.35 15.12 -7.47
C GLU A 72 -3.80 13.78 -7.99
N ILE A 73 -4.48 12.69 -7.62
CA ILE A 73 -4.05 11.32 -7.95
C ILE A 73 -4.18 11.04 -9.45
N ASP A 74 -5.18 11.63 -10.10
CA ASP A 74 -5.47 11.45 -11.54
C ASP A 74 -4.33 11.93 -12.44
N GLU A 75 -3.46 12.83 -11.94
CA GLU A 75 -2.29 13.33 -12.68
C GLU A 75 -1.08 12.40 -12.59
N VAL A 76 -1.05 11.47 -11.63
CA VAL A 76 0.15 10.67 -11.29
C VAL A 76 -0.02 9.20 -11.59
N LEU A 77 -1.22 8.65 -11.40
CA LEU A 77 -1.49 7.28 -11.78
C LEU A 77 -1.64 7.20 -13.30
N PRO A 78 -1.02 6.21 -13.97
CA PRO A 78 -1.28 5.98 -15.37
C PRO A 78 -2.80 5.81 -15.56
N SER A 79 -3.36 6.54 -16.51
CA SER A 79 -4.78 6.47 -16.86
C SER A 79 -5.17 5.00 -17.03
N LEU A 80 -6.11 4.53 -16.20
CA LEU A 80 -6.59 3.13 -16.18
C LEU A 80 -7.12 2.67 -17.55
N GLU A 81 -7.38 3.60 -18.46
CA GLU A 81 -7.80 3.38 -19.84
C GLU A 81 -6.67 2.84 -20.74
N ALA A 82 -5.39 3.06 -20.40
CA ALA A 82 -4.25 2.67 -21.23
C ALA A 82 -4.02 1.15 -21.32
N GLN A 83 -4.76 0.34 -20.57
CA GLN A 83 -4.71 -1.13 -20.60
C GLN A 83 -5.97 -1.80 -21.15
N GLN A 84 -6.92 -1.07 -21.74
CA GLN A 84 -8.13 -1.69 -22.34
C GLN A 84 -7.89 -2.36 -23.70
N ALA A 85 -6.67 -2.40 -24.22
CA ALA A 85 -6.34 -3.18 -25.40
C ALA A 85 -5.94 -4.62 -25.03
N GLY A 86 -6.94 -5.42 -24.62
CA GLY A 86 -6.89 -6.88 -24.68
C GLY A 86 -6.65 -7.60 -23.36
N LEU A 87 -7.71 -7.75 -22.56
CA LEU A 87 -7.81 -8.84 -21.59
C LEU A 87 -9.05 -9.67 -21.94
N ASN A 88 -8.79 -10.84 -22.52
CA ASN A 88 -9.79 -11.88 -22.70
C ASN A 88 -10.20 -12.45 -21.31
N GLU A 89 -11.42 -12.99 -21.30
CA GLU A 89 -12.22 -13.45 -20.17
C GLU A 89 -11.45 -14.34 -19.17
N ASP A 90 -11.16 -13.82 -17.96
CA ASP A 90 -11.17 -14.54 -16.66
C ASP A 90 -10.51 -13.79 -15.47
N THR A 91 -10.02 -12.56 -15.60
CA THR A 91 -9.35 -11.88 -14.48
C THR A 91 -10.04 -10.58 -14.09
N GLY A 92 -10.36 -10.51 -12.79
CA GLY A 92 -11.23 -9.53 -12.17
C GLY A 92 -10.75 -8.09 -12.31
N ASP A 93 -11.73 -7.25 -12.60
CA ASP A 93 -11.68 -5.82 -12.38
C ASP A 93 -11.28 -5.51 -10.92
N LEU A 94 -10.01 -5.16 -10.71
CA LEU A 94 -9.48 -4.78 -9.39
C LEU A 94 -9.88 -3.36 -9.00
N SER A 95 -10.58 -2.61 -9.85
CA SER A 95 -11.09 -1.27 -9.49
C SER A 95 -12.06 -1.34 -8.31
N ALA A 96 -12.74 -2.48 -8.13
CA ALA A 96 -13.57 -2.77 -6.96
C ALA A 96 -12.77 -2.85 -5.64
N LEU A 97 -11.44 -3.08 -5.69
CA LEU A 97 -10.58 -3.12 -4.50
C LEU A 97 -10.04 -1.73 -4.10
N LEU A 98 -10.34 -0.67 -4.87
CA LEU A 98 -9.88 0.68 -4.54
C LEU A 98 -10.62 1.22 -3.30
N VAL A 99 -9.95 1.16 -2.15
CA VAL A 99 -10.43 1.80 -0.93
C VAL A 99 -10.05 3.28 -0.94
N ARG A 100 -11.01 4.16 -1.21
CA ARG A 100 -10.80 5.62 -1.12
C ARG A 100 -10.55 6.04 0.34
N GLN A 101 -9.31 6.37 0.67
CA GLN A 101 -8.94 6.97 1.95
C GLN A 101 -8.85 8.49 1.80
N PRO A 102 -9.54 9.29 2.66
CA PRO A 102 -9.43 10.74 2.60
C PRO A 102 -8.01 11.17 3.00
N ALA A 103 -7.42 12.07 2.21
CA ALA A 103 -6.12 12.64 2.52
C ALA A 103 -6.11 13.27 3.93
N MET A 104 -5.02 13.05 4.67
CA MET A 104 -4.85 13.64 5.98
C MET A 104 -4.34 15.07 5.85
N SER A 105 -5.06 16.03 6.43
CA SER A 105 -4.56 17.41 6.55
C SER A 105 -3.31 17.46 7.42
N ALA A 106 -2.35 18.30 7.03
CA ALA A 106 -1.12 18.57 7.78
C ALA A 106 -1.39 19.08 9.21
N GLU A 107 -2.56 19.65 9.45
CA GLU A 107 -2.97 20.19 10.75
C GLU A 107 -3.69 19.17 11.62
N ARG A 108 -4.02 17.99 11.08
CA ARG A 108 -4.79 16.97 11.80
C ARG A 108 -3.90 16.30 12.85
N PRO A 109 -4.20 16.42 14.17
CA PRO A 109 -3.41 15.76 15.19
C PRO A 109 -3.45 14.24 15.01
N ILE A 110 -2.30 13.58 15.15
CA ILE A 110 -2.13 12.13 14.95
C ILE A 110 -3.18 11.31 15.73
N ALA A 111 -3.53 11.75 16.94
CA ALA A 111 -4.53 11.10 17.79
C ALA A 111 -5.96 11.06 17.19
N ARG A 112 -6.27 11.92 16.20
CA ARG A 112 -7.60 12.01 15.55
C ARG A 112 -7.67 11.29 14.20
N CYS A 113 -6.57 10.74 13.72
CA CYS A 113 -6.51 9.98 12.48
C CYS A 113 -7.16 8.60 12.63
N TRP A 114 -7.31 8.14 13.87
CA TRP A 114 -7.97 6.89 14.22
C TRP A 114 -9.47 7.11 14.49
N LYS A 115 -10.35 6.63 13.58
CA LYS A 115 -11.79 6.46 13.87
C LYS A 115 -12.13 4.96 13.90
N PRO A 116 -12.59 4.41 15.03
CA PRO A 116 -12.90 2.98 15.18
C PRO A 116 -13.98 2.43 14.24
N SER A 117 -14.79 3.28 13.61
CA SER A 117 -15.99 2.90 12.87
C SER A 117 -15.81 2.70 11.36
N ALA A 118 -14.59 2.84 10.82
CA ALA A 118 -14.33 2.68 9.39
C ALA A 118 -14.00 1.23 8.97
N CYS A 119 -13.65 0.35 9.91
CA CYS A 119 -13.56 -1.08 9.66
C CYS A 119 -14.93 -1.73 9.94
N ARG A 120 -15.76 -1.90 8.91
CA ARG A 120 -16.75 -2.99 8.95
C ARG A 120 -15.99 -4.29 8.69
N PRO A 121 -16.17 -5.34 9.51
CA PRO A 121 -15.69 -6.66 9.14
C PRO A 121 -16.48 -7.14 7.92
N ALA A 122 -15.76 -7.62 6.90
CA ALA A 122 -16.28 -8.63 5.98
C ALA A 122 -16.16 -9.99 6.66
#